data_AF-A0A9D7YFI1-F1
#
_entry.id   AF-A0A9D7YFI1-F1
#
_cell.length_a   1.000
_cell.length_b   1.000
_cell.length_c   1.000
_cell.angle_alpha   90.00
_cell.angle_beta   90.00
_cell.angle_gamma   90.00
#
_symmetry.space_group_name_H-M   'P 1'
#
loop_
_entity.id
_entity.type
_entity.pdbx_description
1 polymer ?
#
loop_
_entity_poly.entity_id
_entity_poly.type
_entity_poly.pdbx_seq_one_letter_code
_entity_poly.pdbx_strand_id
1 'polypeptide(L)'
;MALIADDFDRLIEMLENVVKGDADPEKKLLASISTFNEFSKGNEFFYQVMTQFNIRSLIQQDGDSEPVCHFRTVNQRMMELLTSVVQEGVDKKVFFIDQPVQEIVVQLIISLKGAMVILRNNMLPPEWLTRDVEELLHSIACLMIRGLKSKEPLSNTQTLK
;
A
#
# COMPACT_ATOMS: atom_id res chain seq x y z
N MET A 1 -12.10 -0.57 19.15
CA MET A 1 -12.63 0.19 18.00
C MET A 1 -12.25 1.67 18.09
N ALA A 2 -12.58 2.40 19.16
CA ALA A 2 -12.14 3.80 19.34
C ALA A 2 -10.61 3.99 19.23
N LEU A 3 -9.80 3.13 19.87
CA LEU A 3 -8.33 3.18 19.77
C LEU A 3 -7.80 2.99 18.33
N ILE A 4 -8.50 2.20 17.51
CA ILE A 4 -8.10 1.96 16.11
C ILE A 4 -8.39 3.20 15.25
N ALA A 5 -9.47 3.93 15.56
CA ALA A 5 -9.85 5.14 14.85
C ALA A 5 -8.76 6.21 14.95
N ASP A 6 -8.26 6.44 16.18
CA ASP A 6 -7.19 7.40 16.45
C ASP A 6 -5.87 7.00 15.76
N ASP A 7 -5.54 5.70 15.76
CA ASP A 7 -4.38 5.17 15.05
C ASP A 7 -4.49 5.39 13.53
N PHE A 8 -5.68 5.21 12.98
CA PHE A 8 -5.97 5.45 11.58
C PHE A 8 -5.85 6.93 11.20
N ASP A 9 -6.38 7.83 12.03
CA ASP A 9 -6.27 9.27 11.80
C ASP A 9 -4.81 9.72 11.85
N ARG A 10 -4.04 9.22 12.82
CA ARG A 10 -2.61 9.50 12.91
C ARG A 10 -1.84 9.00 11.69
N LEU A 11 -2.14 7.80 11.20
CA LEU A 11 -1.53 7.29 9.97
C LEU A 11 -1.89 8.18 8.77
N ILE A 12 -3.14 8.62 8.65
CA ILE A 12 -3.56 9.54 7.59
C ILE A 12 -2.79 10.85 7.67
N GLU A 13 -2.66 11.46 8.84
CA GLU A 13 -1.88 12.70 9.01
C GLU A 13 -0.42 12.52 8.55
N MET A 14 0.21 11.40 8.93
CA MET A 14 1.59 11.08 8.50
C MET A 14 1.68 10.95 6.98
N LEU A 15 0.73 10.26 6.35
CA LEU A 15 0.67 10.11 4.89
C LEU A 15 0.40 11.45 4.20
N GLU A 16 -0.51 12.27 4.72
CA GLU A 16 -0.80 13.59 4.17
C GLU A 16 0.44 14.48 4.15
N ASN A 17 1.26 14.44 5.22
CA ASN A 17 2.51 15.19 5.28
C ASN A 17 3.51 14.74 4.21
N VAL A 18 3.59 13.42 3.95
CA VAL A 18 4.43 12.88 2.87
C VAL A 18 3.91 13.36 1.49
N VAL A 19 2.61 13.26 1.25
CA VAL A 19 1.99 13.61 -0.05
C VAL A 19 2.10 15.11 -0.34
N LYS A 20 1.94 15.97 0.68
CA LYS A 20 2.06 17.43 0.57
C LYS A 20 3.51 17.92 0.45
N GLY A 21 4.49 17.08 0.75
CA GLY A 21 5.91 17.43 0.64
C GLY A 21 6.36 17.75 -0.80
N ASP A 22 7.48 18.45 -0.94
CA ASP A 22 8.05 18.87 -2.24
C ASP A 22 8.94 17.80 -2.90
N ALA A 23 8.71 16.53 -2.59
CA ALA A 23 9.50 15.43 -3.12
C ALA A 23 9.00 14.96 -4.50
N ASP A 24 9.85 14.26 -5.24
CA ASP A 24 9.45 13.59 -6.48
C ASP A 24 8.36 12.53 -6.20
N PRO A 25 7.41 12.28 -7.12
CA PRO A 25 6.34 11.28 -6.93
C PRO A 25 6.84 9.89 -6.54
N GLU A 26 7.99 9.47 -7.06
CA GLU A 26 8.66 8.22 -6.67
C GLU A 26 9.05 8.21 -5.18
N LYS A 27 9.66 9.30 -4.71
CA LYS A 27 10.07 9.43 -3.30
C LYS A 27 8.86 9.53 -2.39
N LYS A 28 7.81 10.24 -2.81
CA LYS A 28 6.53 10.28 -2.08
C LYS A 28 5.92 8.90 -1.94
N LEU A 29 5.85 8.14 -3.04
CA LEU A 29 5.24 6.81 -3.02
C LEU A 29 6.04 5.85 -2.12
N LEU A 30 7.37 5.86 -2.24
CA LEU A 30 8.23 5.05 -1.38
C LEU A 30 8.10 5.46 0.09
N ALA A 31 8.11 6.77 0.38
CA ALA A 31 7.95 7.29 1.74
C ALA A 31 6.58 6.94 2.34
N SER A 32 5.50 6.96 1.56
CA SER A 32 4.17 6.53 2.00
C SER A 32 4.17 5.05 2.41
N ILE A 33 4.86 4.21 1.65
CA ILE A 33 4.98 2.77 1.96
C ILE A 33 5.81 2.56 3.22
N SER A 34 6.95 3.24 3.35
CA SER A 34 7.78 3.18 4.56
C SER A 34 7.00 3.66 5.79
N THR A 35 6.26 4.77 5.67
CA THR A 35 5.41 5.33 6.73
C THR A 35 4.38 4.30 7.20
N PHE A 36 3.70 3.62 6.27
CA PHE A 36 2.74 2.57 6.60
C PHE A 36 3.39 1.39 7.34
N ASN A 37 4.56 0.95 6.87
CA ASN A 37 5.29 -0.17 7.47
C ASN A 37 5.79 0.17 8.88
N GLU A 38 6.39 1.34 9.08
CA GLU A 38 6.86 1.81 10.38
C GLU A 38 5.71 1.96 11.38
N PHE A 39 4.59 2.52 10.94
CA PHE A 39 3.39 2.64 11.75
C PHE A 39 2.86 1.26 12.17
N SER A 40 2.81 0.31 11.22
CA SER A 40 2.34 -1.06 11.46
C SER A 40 3.28 -1.89 12.34
N LYS A 41 4.57 -1.54 12.41
CA LYS A 41 5.55 -2.19 13.30
C LYS A 41 5.29 -1.84 14.77
N GLY A 42 5.01 -0.57 15.04
CA GLY A 42 4.77 -0.07 16.40
C GLY A 42 3.43 -0.50 17.00
N ASN A 43 2.53 -1.09 16.19
CA ASN A 43 1.16 -1.38 16.59
C ASN A 43 0.69 -2.74 16.06
N GLU A 44 0.94 -3.79 16.84
CA GLU A 44 0.62 -5.17 16.48
C GLU A 44 -0.89 -5.39 16.29
N PHE A 45 -1.71 -4.68 17.07
CA PHE A 45 -3.17 -4.70 16.93
C PHE A 45 -3.63 -4.09 15.61
N PHE A 46 -3.07 -2.92 15.25
CA PHE A 46 -3.32 -2.28 13.96
C PHE A 46 -2.92 -3.17 12.79
N TYR A 47 -1.76 -3.84 12.89
CA TYR A 47 -1.31 -4.81 11.89
C TYR A 47 -2.32 -5.94 11.70
N GLN A 48 -2.82 -6.55 12.79
CA GLN A 48 -3.83 -7.62 12.71
C GLN A 48 -5.11 -7.12 12.05
N VAL A 49 -5.61 -5.94 12.44
CA VAL A 49 -6.77 -5.29 11.81
C VAL A 49 -6.58 -5.10 10.31
N MET A 50 -5.38 -4.69 9.88
CA MET A 50 -5.12 -4.36 8.48
C MET A 50 -4.81 -5.56 7.57
N THR A 51 -4.43 -6.71 8.15
CA THR A 51 -3.93 -7.87 7.40
C THR A 51 -4.72 -9.15 7.59
N GLN A 52 -5.42 -9.33 8.72
CA GLN A 52 -6.09 -10.58 9.07
C GLN A 52 -7.61 -10.46 9.12
N PHE A 53 -8.15 -9.27 9.36
CA PHE A 53 -9.60 -9.11 9.42
C PHE A 53 -10.22 -9.01 8.02
N ASN A 54 -11.12 -9.95 7.72
CA ASN A 54 -12.10 -9.74 6.66
C ASN A 54 -13.06 -8.65 7.13
N ILE A 55 -12.73 -7.41 6.81
CA ILE A 55 -13.54 -6.24 7.18
C ILE A 55 -14.98 -6.42 6.71
N ARG A 56 -15.23 -7.10 5.58
CA ARG A 56 -16.58 -7.38 5.09
C ARG A 56 -17.41 -8.18 6.10
N SER A 57 -16.82 -9.13 6.83
CA SER A 57 -17.53 -9.87 7.88
C SER A 57 -17.77 -9.07 9.15
N LEU A 58 -16.94 -8.06 9.45
CA LEU A 58 -17.17 -7.11 10.55
C LEU A 58 -18.25 -6.08 10.19
N ILE A 59 -18.25 -5.58 8.95
CA ILE A 59 -19.19 -4.58 8.45
C ILE A 59 -20.57 -5.20 8.20
N GLN A 60 -20.68 -6.48 7.87
CA GLN A 60 -21.97 -7.13 7.60
C GLN A 60 -22.86 -7.31 8.84
N GLN A 61 -22.32 -7.23 10.06
CA GLN A 61 -23.11 -7.34 11.29
C GLN A 61 -23.52 -5.97 11.87
N ASP A 62 -22.84 -4.88 11.51
CA ASP A 62 -23.07 -3.54 12.07
C ASP A 62 -22.60 -2.42 11.11
N GLY A 63 -23.10 -2.46 9.87
CA GLY A 63 -22.58 -1.69 8.72
C GLY A 63 -22.65 -0.17 8.83
N ASP A 64 -23.45 0.32 9.78
CA ASP A 64 -23.68 1.73 10.09
C ASP A 64 -23.13 2.14 11.47
N SER A 65 -22.44 1.24 12.18
CA SER A 65 -21.79 1.61 13.44
C SER A 65 -20.71 2.68 13.19
N GLU A 66 -20.63 3.66 14.09
CA GLU A 66 -19.68 4.78 13.99
C GLU A 66 -18.23 4.33 13.71
N PRO A 67 -17.68 3.28 14.35
CA PRO A 67 -16.33 2.82 14.06
C PRO A 67 -16.15 2.22 12.65
N VAL A 68 -17.18 1.57 12.12
CA VAL A 68 -17.17 0.99 10.77
C VAL A 68 -17.21 2.10 9.72
N CYS A 69 -18.05 3.10 9.93
CA CYS A 69 -18.12 4.29 9.09
C CYS A 69 -16.79 5.05 9.09
N HIS A 70 -16.20 5.27 10.28
CA HIS A 70 -14.89 5.91 10.41
C HIS A 70 -13.79 5.14 9.68
N PHE A 71 -13.70 3.83 9.91
CA PHE A 71 -12.75 2.97 9.22
C PHE A 71 -12.87 3.05 7.70
N ARG A 72 -14.10 3.05 7.16
CA ARG A 72 -14.36 3.18 5.72
C ARG A 72 -13.85 4.52 5.19
N THR A 73 -14.15 5.61 5.89
CA THR A 73 -13.71 6.97 5.55
C THR A 73 -12.18 7.07 5.53
N VAL A 74 -11.51 6.54 6.55
CA VAL A 74 -10.04 6.58 6.63
C VAL A 74 -9.42 5.72 5.52
N ASN A 75 -9.91 4.51 5.28
CA ASN A 75 -9.37 3.70 4.18
C ASN A 75 -9.57 4.38 2.83
N GLN A 76 -10.76 4.94 2.58
CA GLN A 76 -11.04 5.71 1.38
C GLN A 76 -10.05 6.87 1.23
N ARG A 77 -9.78 7.61 2.31
CA ARG A 77 -8.82 8.72 2.32
C ARG A 77 -7.39 8.26 2.00
N MET A 78 -6.96 7.12 2.55
CA MET A 78 -5.66 6.52 2.22
C MET A 78 -5.55 6.17 0.73
N MET A 79 -6.62 5.61 0.14
CA MET A 79 -6.67 5.31 -1.31
C MET A 79 -6.54 6.59 -2.14
N GLU A 80 -7.23 7.65 -1.75
CA GLU A 80 -7.18 8.95 -2.43
C GLU A 80 -5.78 9.57 -2.39
N LEU A 81 -5.11 9.51 -1.24
CA LEU A 81 -3.74 10.00 -1.08
C LEU A 81 -2.77 9.26 -2.02
N LEU A 82 -2.80 7.93 -2.03
CA LEU A 82 -1.95 7.15 -2.93
C LEU A 82 -2.30 7.40 -4.41
N THR A 83 -3.60 7.50 -4.74
CA THR A 83 -4.08 7.85 -6.07
C THR A 83 -3.53 9.21 -6.52
N SER A 84 -3.53 10.21 -5.63
CA SER A 84 -2.99 11.54 -5.95
C SER A 84 -1.50 11.52 -6.26
N VAL A 85 -0.70 10.73 -5.54
CA VAL A 85 0.74 10.60 -5.78
C VAL A 85 1.02 9.91 -7.11
N VAL A 86 0.28 8.83 -7.42
CA VAL A 86 0.44 8.12 -8.69
C VAL A 86 0.00 9.00 -9.85
N GLN A 87 -1.13 9.70 -9.72
CA GLN A 87 -1.61 10.66 -10.71
C GLN A 87 -0.59 11.80 -10.93
N GLU A 88 -0.02 12.36 -9.86
CA GLU A 88 1.04 13.37 -9.95
C GLU A 88 2.24 12.85 -10.76
N GLY A 89 2.63 11.59 -10.54
CA GLY A 89 3.72 10.97 -11.30
C GLY A 89 3.38 10.73 -12.77
N VAL A 90 2.13 10.43 -13.12
CA VAL A 90 1.66 10.35 -14.51
C VAL A 90 1.70 11.73 -15.16
N ASP A 91 1.14 12.76 -14.49
CA ASP A 91 1.07 14.13 -14.99
C ASP A 91 2.47 14.72 -15.24
N LYS A 92 3.42 14.42 -14.34
CA LYS A 92 4.84 14.80 -14.46
C LYS A 92 5.64 13.89 -15.40
N LYS A 93 5.02 12.87 -16.02
CA LYS A 93 5.67 11.89 -16.91
C LYS A 93 6.82 11.13 -16.24
N VAL A 94 6.74 10.94 -14.93
CA VAL A 94 7.63 10.10 -14.13
C VAL A 94 7.17 8.65 -14.20
N PHE A 95 5.85 8.43 -14.17
CA PHE A 95 5.23 7.11 -14.31
C PHE A 95 4.59 6.94 -15.69
N PHE A 96 4.74 5.75 -16.26
CA PHE A 96 4.18 5.30 -17.52
C PHE A 96 3.30 4.09 -17.22
N ILE A 97 2.00 4.31 -17.16
CA ILE A 97 1.01 3.27 -16.87
C ILE A 97 0.06 3.14 -18.05
N ASP A 98 -0.38 1.92 -18.34
CA ASP A 98 -1.33 1.56 -19.39
C ASP A 98 -2.75 1.27 -18.84
N GLN A 99 -2.90 1.33 -17.53
CA GLN A 99 -4.13 1.07 -16.79
C GLN A 99 -4.60 2.32 -16.01
N PRO A 100 -5.87 2.37 -15.58
CA PRO A 100 -6.36 3.42 -14.69
C PRO A 100 -5.53 3.52 -13.40
N VAL A 101 -5.26 4.75 -12.95
CA VAL A 101 -4.47 5.01 -11.72
C VAL A 101 -5.00 4.25 -10.51
N GLN A 102 -6.31 4.15 -10.36
CA GLN A 102 -6.95 3.44 -9.26
C GLN A 102 -6.60 1.95 -9.27
N GLU A 103 -6.51 1.33 -10.44
CA GLU A 103 -6.14 -0.09 -10.58
C GLU A 103 -4.69 -0.31 -10.17
N ILE A 104 -3.79 0.59 -10.59
CA ILE A 104 -2.39 0.59 -10.17
C ILE A 104 -2.28 0.70 -8.64
N VAL A 105 -3.00 1.62 -8.01
CA VAL A 105 -3.01 1.78 -6.54
C VAL A 105 -3.50 0.52 -5.85
N VAL A 106 -4.55 -0.12 -6.36
CA VAL A 106 -5.05 -1.40 -5.82
C VAL A 106 -3.98 -2.48 -5.90
N GLN A 107 -3.29 -2.62 -7.05
CA GLN A 107 -2.19 -3.56 -7.21
C GLN A 107 -1.03 -3.26 -6.25
N LEU A 108 -0.71 -1.97 -6.04
CA LEU A 108 0.31 -1.54 -5.09
C LEU A 108 0.00 -2.05 -3.67
N ILE A 109 -1.23 -1.83 -3.23
CA ILE A 109 -1.68 -2.18 -1.89
C ILE A 109 -1.78 -3.69 -1.69
N ILE A 110 -2.35 -4.42 -2.66
CA ILE A 110 -2.48 -5.88 -2.59
C ILE A 110 -1.09 -6.52 -2.47
N SER A 111 -0.13 -6.06 -3.28
CA SER A 111 1.22 -6.64 -3.26
C SER A 111 1.93 -6.39 -1.95
N LEU A 112 1.85 -5.17 -1.40
CA LEU A 112 2.48 -4.82 -0.13
C LEU A 112 1.82 -5.53 1.06
N LYS A 113 0.50 -5.46 1.17
CA LYS A 113 -0.23 -6.17 2.23
C LYS A 113 -0.04 -7.68 2.14
N GLY A 114 -0.07 -8.24 0.92
CA GLY A 114 0.19 -9.65 0.67
C GLY A 114 1.59 -10.06 1.09
N ALA A 115 2.61 -9.27 0.73
CA ALA A 115 3.98 -9.49 1.17
C ALA A 115 4.10 -9.47 2.70
N MET A 116 3.46 -8.50 3.37
CA MET A 116 3.46 -8.43 4.83
C MET A 116 2.84 -9.68 5.48
N VAL A 117 1.69 -10.14 4.97
CA VAL A 117 1.03 -11.37 5.44
C VAL A 117 1.96 -12.57 5.28
N ILE A 118 2.58 -12.73 4.11
CA ILE A 118 3.51 -13.84 3.82
C ILE A 118 4.70 -13.82 4.77
N LEU A 119 5.33 -12.66 4.95
CA LEU A 119 6.53 -12.49 5.77
C LEU A 119 6.24 -12.71 7.26
N ARG A 120 5.15 -12.16 7.79
CA ARG A 120 4.80 -12.32 9.22
C ARG A 120 4.33 -13.72 9.59
N ASN A 121 3.72 -14.44 8.66
CA ASN A 121 3.23 -15.80 8.92
C ASN A 121 4.25 -16.89 8.54
N ASN A 122 5.50 -16.53 8.23
CA ASN A 122 6.55 -17.46 7.82
C ASN A 122 6.11 -18.39 6.68
N MET A 123 5.36 -17.85 5.71
CA MET A 123 4.81 -18.62 4.59
C MET A 123 5.82 -18.86 3.46
N LEU A 124 7.11 -18.58 3.72
CA LEU A 124 8.23 -18.83 2.81
C LEU A 124 9.14 -19.90 3.41
N PRO A 125 9.88 -20.67 2.58
CA PRO A 125 10.94 -21.52 3.07
C PRO A 125 11.92 -20.71 3.95
N PRO A 126 12.21 -21.14 5.20
CA PRO A 126 13.07 -20.39 6.13
C PRO A 126 14.44 -20.05 5.55
N GLU A 127 15.00 -20.96 4.74
CA GLU A 127 16.29 -20.80 4.07
C GLU A 127 16.32 -19.72 2.98
N TRP A 128 15.15 -19.24 2.52
CA TRP A 128 15.07 -18.16 1.52
C TRP A 128 15.10 -16.77 2.17
N LEU A 129 14.78 -16.68 3.46
CA LEU A 129 14.80 -15.45 4.23
C LEU A 129 16.22 -15.18 4.74
N THR A 130 17.05 -14.61 3.85
CA THR A 130 18.44 -14.20 4.16
C THR A 130 18.56 -12.74 4.61
N ARG A 131 17.47 -11.98 4.53
CA ARG A 131 17.41 -10.54 4.81
C ARG A 131 16.35 -10.23 5.86
N ASP A 132 16.48 -9.07 6.48
CA ASP A 132 15.45 -8.54 7.38
C ASP A 132 14.13 -8.26 6.62
N VAL A 133 13.01 -8.40 7.31
CA VAL A 133 11.66 -8.20 6.78
C VAL A 133 11.47 -6.78 6.23
N GLU A 134 12.06 -5.78 6.88
CA GLU A 134 11.95 -4.37 6.47
C GLU A 134 12.70 -4.12 5.16
N GLU A 135 13.90 -4.69 5.02
CA GLU A 135 14.69 -4.60 3.79
C GLU A 135 13.97 -5.26 2.61
N LEU A 136 13.27 -6.38 2.86
CA LEU A 136 12.47 -7.06 1.85
C LEU A 136 11.25 -6.24 1.43
N LEU A 137 10.48 -5.70 2.39
CA LEU A 137 9.34 -4.83 2.08
C LEU A 137 9.75 -3.57 1.32
N HIS A 138 10.87 -2.94 1.71
CA HIS A 138 11.44 -1.81 0.98
C HIS A 138 11.88 -2.21 -0.44
N SER A 139 12.52 -3.38 -0.60
CA SER A 139 12.92 -3.90 -1.92
C SER A 139 11.73 -4.17 -2.83
N ILE A 140 10.64 -4.73 -2.27
CA ILE A 140 9.38 -4.94 -2.99
C ILE A 140 8.78 -3.59 -3.44
N ALA A 141 8.70 -2.61 -2.53
CA ALA A 141 8.22 -1.27 -2.86
C ALA A 141 9.03 -0.64 -4.00
N CYS A 142 10.36 -0.70 -3.92
CA CYS A 142 11.25 -0.22 -4.97
C CYS A 142 11.05 -0.95 -6.31
N LEU A 143 10.89 -2.27 -6.29
CA LEU A 143 10.64 -3.06 -7.50
C LEU A 143 9.35 -2.62 -8.20
N MET A 144 8.29 -2.42 -7.42
CA MET A 144 6.99 -2.00 -7.92
C MET A 144 7.03 -0.59 -8.51
N ILE A 145 7.65 0.36 -7.81
CA ILE A 145 7.81 1.74 -8.30
C ILE A 145 8.64 1.77 -9.59
N ARG A 146 9.68 0.94 -9.70
CA ARG A 146 10.44 0.78 -10.96
C ARG A 146 9.56 0.26 -12.09
N GLY A 147 8.66 -0.68 -11.81
CA GLY A 147 7.68 -1.18 -12.77
C GLY A 147 6.80 -0.08 -13.35
N LEU A 148 6.46 0.94 -12.57
CA LEU A 148 5.71 2.12 -13.04
C LEU A 148 6.52 3.02 -13.98
N LYS A 149 7.83 2.85 -14.09
CA LYS A 149 8.72 3.74 -14.87
C LYS A 149 9.11 3.16 -16.23
N SER A 150 8.82 1.88 -16.52
CA SER A 150 9.20 1.27 -17.79
C SER A 150 8.28 1.74 -18.92
N LYS A 151 8.86 2.32 -19.97
CA LYS A 151 8.14 2.80 -21.17
C LYS A 151 7.66 1.68 -22.11
N GLU A 152 8.08 0.45 -21.90
CA GLU A 152 7.79 -0.67 -22.81
C GLU A 152 6.66 -1.55 -22.25
N PRO A 153 5.55 -1.73 -22.99
CA PRO A 153 4.72 -2.89 -22.79
C PRO A 153 5.55 -4.12 -23.18
N LEU A 154 5.52 -5.16 -22.33
CA LEU A 154 6.11 -6.47 -22.64
C LEU A 154 5.51 -6.99 -23.97
N SER A 155 6.20 -6.70 -25.07
CA SER A 155 5.82 -7.12 -26.41
C SER A 155 6.23 -8.58 -26.59
N ASN A 156 5.58 -9.49 -25.87
CA ASN A 156 5.72 -10.92 -26.11
C ASN A 156 4.64 -11.39 -27.10
N THR A 157 4.73 -10.88 -28.32
CA THR A 157 4.23 -11.59 -29.49
C THR A 157 5.34 -12.50 -29.99
N GLN A 158 5.71 -13.51 -29.19
CA GLN A 158 6.34 -14.70 -29.77
C GLN A 158 5.22 -15.52 -30.40
N THR A 159 4.98 -15.22 -31.68
CA THR A 159 4.31 -16.13 -32.59
C THR A 159 5.05 -17.47 -32.54
N LEU A 160 4.46 -18.44 -31.86
CA LEU A 160 4.75 -19.86 -32.07
C LEU A 160 4.50 -20.13 -33.56
N LYS A 161 5.57 -20.30 -34.31
CA LYS A 161 5.58 -21.01 -35.60
C LYS A 161 5.95 -22.46 -35.36
#